data_AF-A0A1A8DN10-F1
#
_entry.id   AF-A0A1A8DN10-F1
#
_cell.length_a   1.000
_cell.length_b   1.000
_cell.length_c   1.000
_cell.angle_alpha   90.00
_cell.angle_beta   90.00
_cell.angle_gamma   90.00
#
_symmetry.space_group_name_H-M   'P 1'
#
loop_
_entity.id
_entity.type
_entity.pdbx_description
1 polymer ?
#
loop_
_entity_poly.entity_id
_entity_poly.type
_entity_poly.pdbx_seq_one_letter_code
_entity_poly.pdbx_strand_id
1 'polypeptide(L)'
;NQLDATLGLCWPETLETARAGFEGTPPEELPPLSREQTELAVEILKILFNITFNTNKCKVGEEEAEEFRHLGAILRHCLLSHSDGEERTEELHSHTVNLLGNLPLPCLDVLLMPRVQQGSTEYMGVNMDAVNMLLEFMETRLDRRHRLKETLLPSLNLLTESARIHRETRKFLRSKVLPPLRDVKNRPEVGNTLRNKIVRLMTHIDTDVKNCAAELLFVLCKESVPRFIKYTGYGNAAGLLAARGLLTGGRDSGIYSEDEESETEEYKEAKAHINPITGVVQDEQPDPMEGMTEEQKEHEAMKLINMFDKLSRTNVIQPMHFCTDGKMREMSKNNPDTSSHNSLFQSEEPADPDSEEET
;
A
#
# COMPACT_ATOMS: atom_id res chain seq x y z
N ASN A 1 -10.60 -35.09 -0.01
CA ASN A 1 -10.00 -34.07 0.87
C ASN A 1 -10.79 -34.05 2.18
N GLN A 2 -10.18 -34.08 3.37
CA GLN A 2 -10.94 -34.21 4.63
C GLN A 2 -11.67 -32.91 5.01
N LEU A 3 -11.17 -31.75 4.58
CA LEU A 3 -11.85 -30.47 4.76
C LEU A 3 -13.17 -30.41 3.97
N ASP A 4 -13.13 -30.88 2.73
CA ASP A 4 -14.28 -30.99 1.81
C ASP A 4 -15.41 -31.85 2.42
N ALA A 5 -15.05 -33.00 2.99
CA ALA A 5 -15.99 -33.87 3.68
C ALA A 5 -16.58 -33.25 4.97
N THR A 6 -15.75 -32.59 5.78
CA THR A 6 -16.19 -31.91 7.02
C THR A 6 -17.21 -30.81 6.73
N LEU A 7 -17.02 -30.07 5.63
CA LEU A 7 -17.91 -28.99 5.21
C LEU A 7 -19.14 -29.49 4.44
N GLY A 8 -19.21 -30.78 4.09
CA GLY A 8 -20.33 -31.38 3.37
C GLY A 8 -20.52 -30.79 1.98
N LEU A 9 -19.43 -30.53 1.26
CA LEU A 9 -19.49 -29.85 -0.02
C LEU A 9 -19.86 -30.80 -1.17
N CYS A 10 -20.51 -30.23 -2.17
CA CYS A 10 -20.69 -30.78 -3.50
C CYS A 10 -20.10 -29.82 -4.55
N TRP A 11 -19.78 -30.37 -5.72
CA TRP A 11 -19.06 -29.68 -6.80
C TRP A 11 -19.96 -29.62 -8.04
N PRO A 12 -20.91 -28.66 -8.12
CA PRO A 12 -21.83 -28.55 -9.24
C PRO A 12 -21.13 -28.24 -10.57
N GLU A 13 -20.05 -27.46 -10.53
CA GLU A 13 -19.18 -27.15 -11.67
C GLU A 13 -17.70 -27.20 -11.25
N THR A 14 -16.79 -27.17 -12.22
CA THR A 14 -15.34 -27.15 -11.97
C THR A 14 -14.96 -25.94 -11.12
N LEU A 15 -14.39 -26.18 -9.94
CA LEU A 15 -13.98 -25.15 -8.97
C LEU A 15 -15.12 -24.30 -8.41
N GLU A 16 -16.37 -24.73 -8.59
CA GLU A 16 -17.55 -24.17 -7.91
C GLU A 16 -17.96 -25.11 -6.76
N THR A 17 -18.17 -24.52 -5.59
CA THR A 17 -18.43 -25.25 -4.35
C THR A 17 -19.80 -24.85 -3.80
N ALA A 18 -20.59 -25.83 -3.41
CA ALA A 18 -21.87 -25.64 -2.72
C ALA A 18 -21.98 -26.64 -1.56
N ARG A 19 -22.89 -26.41 -0.60
CA ARG A 19 -23.21 -27.45 0.40
C ARG A 19 -24.26 -28.39 -0.18
N ALA A 20 -24.09 -29.69 0.06
CA ALA A 20 -25.03 -30.69 -0.44
C ALA A 20 -26.47 -30.38 0.00
N GLY A 21 -27.40 -30.29 -0.96
CA GLY A 21 -28.80 -29.95 -0.71
C GLY A 21 -29.12 -28.45 -0.65
N PHE A 22 -28.13 -27.59 -0.86
CA PHE A 22 -28.27 -26.13 -0.98
C PHE A 22 -27.70 -25.61 -2.30
N GLU A 23 -27.72 -26.42 -3.35
CA GLU A 23 -27.21 -26.04 -4.67
C GLU A 23 -27.96 -24.80 -5.20
N GLY A 24 -27.22 -23.73 -5.50
CA GLY A 24 -27.79 -22.47 -5.98
C GLY A 24 -28.40 -21.56 -4.90
N THR A 25 -28.24 -21.89 -3.61
CA THR A 25 -28.60 -21.00 -2.50
C THR A 25 -27.49 -19.96 -2.29
N PRO A 26 -27.81 -18.65 -2.16
CA PRO A 26 -26.81 -17.63 -1.86
C PRO A 26 -26.09 -17.90 -0.53
N PRO A 27 -24.79 -17.56 -0.40
CA PRO A 27 -24.05 -17.78 0.84
C PRO A 27 -24.68 -17.17 2.10
N GLU A 28 -25.34 -16.01 1.95
CA GLU A 28 -26.03 -15.29 3.02
C GLU A 28 -27.24 -16.05 3.60
N GLU A 29 -27.86 -16.91 2.78
CA GLU A 29 -29.05 -17.69 3.15
C GLU A 29 -28.69 -19.11 3.62
N LEU A 30 -27.40 -19.48 3.57
CA LEU A 30 -26.94 -20.79 4.04
C LEU A 30 -27.01 -20.86 5.57
N PRO A 31 -27.43 -22.01 6.12
CA PRO A 31 -27.38 -22.21 7.56
C PRO A 31 -25.93 -22.10 8.07
N PRO A 32 -25.70 -21.58 9.28
CA PRO A 32 -24.36 -21.52 9.85
C PRO A 32 -23.76 -22.92 10.01
N LEU A 33 -22.44 -23.02 9.88
CA LEU A 33 -21.71 -24.26 10.17
C LEU A 33 -21.93 -24.65 11.63
N SER A 34 -22.12 -25.96 11.86
CA SER A 34 -22.23 -26.45 13.23
C SER A 34 -20.92 -26.22 14.00
N ARG A 35 -21.00 -26.23 15.32
CA ARG A 35 -19.84 -26.10 16.19
C ARG A 35 -18.78 -27.17 15.89
N GLU A 36 -19.19 -28.43 15.80
CA GLU A 36 -18.29 -29.56 15.52
C GLU A 36 -17.63 -29.43 14.14
N GLN A 37 -18.39 -29.02 13.12
CA GLN A 37 -17.86 -28.78 11.78
C GLN A 37 -16.83 -27.66 11.78
N THR A 38 -17.11 -26.56 12.49
CA THR A 38 -16.20 -25.41 12.57
C THR A 38 -14.90 -25.78 13.29
N GLU A 39 -14.99 -26.44 14.44
CA GLU A 39 -13.81 -26.87 15.22
C GLU A 39 -12.92 -27.83 14.40
N LEU A 40 -13.53 -28.83 13.74
CA LEU A 40 -12.79 -29.74 12.86
C LEU A 40 -12.18 -29.04 11.65
N ALA A 41 -12.93 -28.15 10.98
CA ALA A 41 -12.43 -27.40 9.84
C ALA A 41 -11.23 -26.53 10.23
N VAL A 42 -11.31 -25.81 11.36
CA VAL A 42 -10.21 -24.99 11.88
C VAL A 42 -8.96 -25.81 12.18
N GLU A 43 -9.08 -26.98 12.80
CA GLU A 43 -7.93 -27.86 13.04
C GLU A 43 -7.30 -28.37 11.74
N ILE A 44 -8.13 -28.73 10.74
CA ILE A 44 -7.62 -29.11 9.42
C ILE A 44 -6.90 -27.93 8.75
N LEU A 45 -7.46 -26.70 8.82
CA LEU A 45 -6.83 -25.49 8.27
C LEU A 45 -5.47 -25.21 8.93
N LYS A 46 -5.35 -25.40 10.25
CA LYS A 46 -4.07 -25.26 10.99
C LYS A 46 -3.04 -26.28 10.51
N ILE A 47 -3.43 -27.54 10.32
CA ILE A 47 -2.55 -28.59 9.79
C ILE A 47 -2.10 -28.24 8.36
N LEU A 48 -3.04 -27.88 7.49
CA LEU A 48 -2.78 -27.49 6.11
C LEU A 48 -1.84 -26.28 6.04
N PHE A 49 -2.02 -25.27 6.90
CA PHE A 49 -1.14 -24.11 6.99
C PHE A 49 0.31 -24.51 7.31
N ASN A 50 0.50 -25.42 8.27
CA ASN A 50 1.84 -25.86 8.67
C ASN A 50 2.55 -26.66 7.55
N ILE A 51 1.83 -27.51 6.82
CA ILE A 51 2.45 -28.33 5.75
C ILE A 51 2.65 -27.57 4.43
N THR A 52 1.88 -26.50 4.19
CA THR A 52 1.97 -25.66 2.98
C THR A 52 2.91 -24.47 3.14
N PHE A 53 3.56 -24.33 4.29
CA PHE A 53 4.45 -23.23 4.60
C PHE A 53 5.62 -23.15 3.59
N ASN A 54 5.72 -22.04 2.86
CA ASN A 54 6.64 -21.74 1.74
C ASN A 54 6.26 -22.25 0.32
N THR A 55 5.10 -22.87 0.12
CA THR A 55 4.69 -23.32 -1.22
C THR A 55 4.43 -22.17 -2.20
N ASN A 56 4.00 -21.00 -1.72
CA ASN A 56 3.81 -19.79 -2.54
C ASN A 56 5.05 -19.27 -3.29
N LYS A 57 6.27 -19.68 -2.88
CA LYS A 57 7.54 -19.30 -3.53
C LYS A 57 8.04 -20.33 -4.54
N CYS A 58 7.43 -21.51 -4.60
CA CYS A 58 7.84 -22.56 -5.51
C CYS A 58 7.11 -22.45 -6.85
N LYS A 59 7.82 -22.79 -7.94
CA LYS A 59 7.16 -23.07 -9.21
C LYS A 59 6.47 -24.40 -9.07
N VAL A 60 5.16 -24.38 -9.21
CA VAL A 60 4.28 -25.53 -9.02
C VAL A 60 3.97 -26.15 -10.40
N GLY A 61 3.94 -27.48 -10.46
CA GLY A 61 3.52 -28.19 -11.68
C GLY A 61 2.06 -27.94 -12.03
N GLU A 62 1.61 -28.31 -13.23
CA GLU A 62 0.19 -28.14 -13.61
C GLU A 62 -0.75 -28.96 -12.71
N GLU A 63 -0.39 -30.20 -12.40
CA GLU A 63 -1.16 -31.10 -11.53
C GLU A 63 -1.28 -30.56 -10.10
N GLU A 64 -0.15 -30.16 -9.49
CA GLU A 64 -0.14 -29.54 -8.17
C GLU A 64 -0.93 -28.21 -8.15
N ALA A 65 -0.90 -27.42 -9.23
CA ALA A 65 -1.66 -26.18 -9.34
C ALA A 65 -3.18 -26.44 -9.39
N GLU A 66 -3.63 -27.53 -10.02
CA GLU A 66 -5.02 -27.96 -9.97
C GLU A 66 -5.45 -28.33 -8.54
N GLU A 67 -4.60 -29.04 -7.79
CA GLU A 67 -4.86 -29.36 -6.38
C GLU A 67 -4.96 -28.10 -5.52
N PHE A 68 -4.08 -27.12 -5.71
CA PHE A 68 -4.13 -25.84 -5.00
C PHE A 68 -5.35 -25.00 -5.38
N ARG A 69 -5.78 -25.01 -6.64
CA ARG A 69 -7.04 -24.36 -7.03
C ARG A 69 -8.24 -25.06 -6.39
N HIS A 70 -8.25 -26.38 -6.34
CA HIS A 70 -9.30 -27.14 -5.67
C HIS A 70 -9.35 -26.79 -4.17
N LEU A 71 -8.20 -26.74 -3.49
CA LEU A 71 -8.12 -26.24 -2.11
C LEU A 71 -8.61 -24.79 -2.02
N GLY A 72 -8.21 -23.90 -2.92
CA GLY A 72 -8.64 -22.50 -2.95
C GLY A 72 -10.15 -22.32 -3.11
N ALA A 73 -10.82 -23.19 -3.88
CA ALA A 73 -12.29 -23.20 -3.99
C ALA A 73 -12.98 -23.59 -2.67
N ILE A 74 -12.39 -24.52 -1.90
CA ILE A 74 -12.87 -24.86 -0.55
C ILE A 74 -12.65 -23.67 0.40
N LEU A 75 -11.48 -23.04 0.34
CA LEU A 75 -11.18 -21.87 1.18
C LEU A 75 -12.08 -20.68 0.87
N ARG A 76 -12.41 -20.45 -0.40
CA ARG A 76 -13.42 -19.47 -0.80
C ARG A 76 -14.77 -19.75 -0.14
N HIS A 77 -15.18 -21.01 -0.05
CA HIS A 77 -16.41 -21.39 0.66
C HIS A 77 -16.31 -21.15 2.17
N CYS A 78 -15.17 -21.47 2.80
CA CYS A 78 -14.95 -21.14 4.22
C CYS A 78 -15.04 -19.63 4.47
N LEU A 79 -14.49 -18.84 3.54
CA LEU A 79 -14.48 -17.38 3.60
C LEU A 79 -15.88 -16.77 3.55
N LEU A 80 -16.75 -17.33 2.71
CA LEU A 80 -18.14 -16.88 2.53
C LEU A 80 -19.13 -17.58 3.48
N SER A 81 -18.65 -18.47 4.35
CA SER A 81 -19.48 -19.17 5.33
C SER A 81 -19.48 -18.46 6.68
N HIS A 82 -20.59 -18.60 7.40
CA HIS A 82 -20.72 -18.23 8.80
C HIS A 82 -20.76 -19.48 9.69
N SER A 83 -20.25 -19.34 10.91
CA SER A 83 -20.30 -20.37 11.96
C SER A 83 -21.29 -19.97 13.05
N ASP A 84 -21.60 -20.91 13.95
CA ASP A 84 -22.37 -20.63 15.16
C ASP A 84 -21.61 -19.65 16.09
N GLY A 85 -21.82 -18.34 15.89
CA GLY A 85 -21.23 -17.24 16.64
C GLY A 85 -20.17 -16.44 15.86
N GLU A 86 -20.09 -15.13 16.19
CA GLU A 86 -19.16 -14.18 15.55
C GLU A 86 -17.69 -14.54 15.80
N GLU A 87 -17.35 -14.94 17.03
CA GLU A 87 -15.97 -15.31 17.40
C GLU A 87 -15.46 -16.52 16.61
N ARG A 88 -16.29 -17.55 16.43
CA ARG A 88 -15.93 -18.74 15.66
C ARG A 88 -15.84 -18.46 14.17
N THR A 89 -16.73 -17.62 13.67
CA THR A 89 -16.70 -17.16 12.27
C THR A 89 -15.38 -16.42 12.01
N GLU A 90 -14.99 -15.54 12.92
CA GLU A 90 -13.73 -14.82 12.82
C GLU A 90 -12.51 -15.76 12.90
N GLU A 91 -12.52 -16.76 13.78
CA GLU A 91 -11.45 -17.77 13.87
C GLU A 91 -11.33 -18.55 12.55
N LEU A 92 -12.46 -19.02 11.99
CA LEU A 92 -12.51 -19.72 10.72
C LEU A 92 -11.94 -18.85 9.58
N HIS A 93 -12.38 -17.59 9.48
CA HIS A 93 -11.88 -16.65 8.48
C HIS A 93 -10.39 -16.39 8.67
N SER A 94 -9.91 -16.22 9.90
CA SER A 94 -8.51 -15.98 10.20
C SER A 94 -7.61 -17.12 9.70
N HIS A 95 -7.98 -18.37 9.97
CA HIS A 95 -7.21 -19.53 9.51
C HIS A 95 -7.34 -19.75 8.00
N THR A 96 -8.48 -19.41 7.42
CA THR A 96 -8.70 -19.45 5.96
C THR A 96 -7.79 -18.44 5.24
N VAL A 97 -7.74 -17.19 5.71
CA VAL A 97 -6.87 -16.14 5.16
C VAL A 97 -5.39 -16.50 5.27
N ASN A 98 -4.98 -17.06 6.42
CA ASN A 98 -3.60 -17.53 6.61
C ASN A 98 -3.22 -18.61 5.59
N LEU A 99 -4.10 -19.58 5.35
CA LEU A 99 -3.85 -20.65 4.39
C LEU A 99 -3.91 -20.16 2.94
N LEU A 100 -4.82 -19.25 2.60
CA LEU A 100 -4.87 -18.61 1.29
C LEU A 100 -3.54 -17.90 0.98
N GLY A 101 -2.90 -17.27 1.98
CA GLY A 101 -1.58 -16.64 1.83
C GLY A 101 -0.43 -17.60 1.51
N ASN A 102 -0.61 -18.91 1.76
CA ASN A 102 0.38 -19.93 1.41
C ASN A 102 0.19 -20.49 0.00
N LEU A 103 -0.97 -20.30 -0.63
CA LEU A 103 -1.23 -20.81 -1.97
C LEU A 103 -0.31 -20.16 -3.01
N PRO A 104 0.07 -20.89 -4.07
CA PRO A 104 0.75 -20.30 -5.22
C PRO A 104 -0.08 -19.18 -5.82
N LEU A 105 0.59 -18.06 -6.04
CA LEU A 105 0.04 -16.82 -6.57
C LEU A 105 -0.89 -17.00 -7.80
N PRO A 106 -0.55 -17.79 -8.84
CA PRO A 106 -1.43 -18.00 -9.98
C PRO A 106 -2.74 -18.74 -9.67
N CYS A 107 -2.80 -19.48 -8.56
CA CYS A 107 -3.98 -20.27 -8.16
C CYS A 107 -5.03 -19.43 -7.42
N LEU A 108 -4.74 -18.15 -7.14
CA LEU A 108 -5.69 -17.22 -6.52
C LEU A 108 -6.77 -16.75 -7.52
N ASP A 109 -6.63 -17.09 -8.81
CA ASP A 109 -7.66 -16.90 -9.85
C ASP A 109 -9.00 -17.52 -9.44
N VAL A 110 -8.96 -18.64 -8.70
CA VAL A 110 -10.14 -19.34 -8.19
C VAL A 110 -11.06 -18.47 -7.32
N LEU A 111 -10.55 -17.40 -6.71
CA LEU A 111 -11.38 -16.46 -5.94
C LEU A 111 -12.33 -15.65 -6.82
N LEU A 112 -12.03 -15.54 -8.12
CA LEU A 112 -12.77 -14.74 -9.10
C LEU A 112 -13.62 -15.58 -10.07
N MET A 113 -13.46 -16.91 -10.04
CA MET A 113 -14.14 -17.84 -10.97
C MET A 113 -15.66 -17.98 -10.79
N PRO A 114 -16.26 -17.82 -9.59
CA PRO A 114 -17.71 -17.95 -9.45
C PRO A 114 -18.47 -17.01 -10.38
N ARG A 115 -19.63 -17.46 -10.86
CA ARG A 115 -20.50 -16.64 -11.68
C ARG A 115 -21.08 -15.50 -10.85
N VAL A 116 -21.34 -14.37 -11.50
CA VAL A 116 -22.10 -13.27 -10.89
C VAL A 116 -23.55 -13.72 -10.74
N GLN A 117 -24.04 -13.72 -9.51
CA GLN A 117 -25.43 -14.03 -9.17
C GLN A 117 -26.17 -12.77 -8.70
N GLN A 118 -27.49 -12.86 -8.57
CA GLN A 118 -28.27 -11.74 -8.05
C GLN A 118 -27.93 -11.52 -6.56
N GLY A 119 -27.47 -10.32 -6.21
CA GLY A 119 -26.98 -9.99 -4.86
C GLY A 119 -25.46 -10.05 -4.72
N SER A 120 -24.73 -10.64 -5.67
CA SER A 120 -23.27 -10.63 -5.67
C SER A 120 -22.70 -9.21 -5.84
N THR A 121 -21.56 -8.99 -5.21
CA THR A 121 -20.69 -7.85 -5.47
C THR A 121 -20.02 -8.05 -6.83
N GLU A 122 -20.53 -7.37 -7.86
CA GLU A 122 -20.00 -7.44 -9.22
C GLU A 122 -19.11 -6.24 -9.53
N TYR A 123 -18.00 -6.49 -10.24
CA TYR A 123 -17.16 -5.44 -10.80
C TYR A 123 -16.57 -5.87 -12.14
N MET A 124 -16.86 -5.13 -13.20
CA MET A 124 -16.41 -5.42 -14.58
C MET A 124 -16.83 -6.80 -15.09
N GLY A 125 -18.02 -7.26 -14.70
CA GLY A 125 -18.57 -8.56 -15.08
C GLY A 125 -17.99 -9.75 -14.30
N VAL A 126 -17.20 -9.50 -13.25
CA VAL A 126 -16.55 -10.53 -12.44
C VAL A 126 -17.09 -10.49 -11.01
N ASN A 127 -17.28 -11.67 -10.42
CA ASN A 127 -17.69 -11.81 -9.03
C ASN A 127 -16.54 -11.38 -8.09
N MET A 128 -16.83 -10.47 -7.17
CA MET A 128 -15.90 -9.92 -6.18
C MET A 128 -16.29 -10.27 -4.74
N ASP A 129 -17.21 -11.19 -4.50
CA ASP A 129 -17.72 -11.52 -3.17
C ASP A 129 -16.57 -11.94 -2.22
N ALA A 130 -15.72 -12.85 -2.69
CA ALA A 130 -14.56 -13.31 -1.90
C ALA A 130 -13.56 -12.17 -1.63
N VAL A 131 -13.28 -11.34 -2.63
CA VAL A 131 -12.34 -10.20 -2.49
C VAL A 131 -12.92 -9.12 -1.57
N ASN A 132 -14.22 -8.86 -1.67
CA ASN A 132 -14.93 -7.91 -0.82
C ASN A 132 -14.92 -8.39 0.63
N MET A 133 -15.20 -9.68 0.88
CA MET A 133 -15.08 -10.28 2.21
C MET A 133 -13.65 -10.12 2.76
N LEU A 134 -12.61 -10.44 1.97
CA LEU A 134 -11.20 -10.24 2.40
C LEU A 134 -10.91 -8.78 2.79
N LEU A 135 -11.46 -7.82 2.03
CA LEU A 135 -11.30 -6.40 2.30
C LEU A 135 -12.01 -5.98 3.60
N GLU A 136 -13.24 -6.43 3.81
CA GLU A 136 -14.03 -6.19 5.03
C GLU A 136 -13.39 -6.82 6.26
N PHE A 137 -12.86 -8.04 6.11
CA PHE A 137 -12.09 -8.72 7.16
C PHE A 137 -10.84 -7.91 7.54
N MET A 138 -10.07 -7.44 6.55
CA MET A 138 -8.90 -6.58 6.78
C MET A 138 -9.29 -5.26 7.47
N GLU A 139 -10.36 -4.60 7.02
CA GLU A 139 -10.84 -3.35 7.62
C GLU A 139 -11.29 -3.55 9.07
N THR A 140 -11.98 -4.65 9.36
CA THR A 140 -12.39 -5.00 10.74
C THR A 140 -11.18 -5.18 11.65
N ARG A 141 -10.11 -5.84 11.18
CA ARG A 141 -8.85 -5.99 11.95
C ARG A 141 -8.13 -4.66 12.16
N LEU A 142 -8.21 -3.77 11.17
CA LEU A 142 -7.63 -2.43 11.25
C LEU A 142 -8.29 -1.58 12.35
N ASP A 143 -9.61 -1.72 12.52
CA ASP A 143 -10.37 -0.97 13.52
C ASP A 143 -10.14 -1.46 14.96
N ARG A 144 -9.77 -2.73 15.16
CA ARG A 144 -9.46 -3.31 16.48
C ARG A 144 -8.14 -2.81 17.08
N ARG A 145 -7.20 -2.30 16.27
CA ARG A 145 -5.91 -1.68 16.65
C ARG A 145 -4.95 -2.49 17.54
N HIS A 146 -5.31 -3.71 17.95
CA HIS A 146 -4.49 -4.58 18.79
C HIS A 146 -3.83 -5.68 17.95
N ARG A 147 -2.57 -6.03 18.26
CA ARG A 147 -1.79 -7.08 17.57
C ARG A 147 -1.87 -7.02 16.04
N LEU A 148 -1.76 -5.80 15.49
CA LEU A 148 -1.87 -5.57 14.04
C LEU A 148 -0.88 -6.43 13.25
N LYS A 149 0.33 -6.65 13.76
CA LYS A 149 1.32 -7.50 13.11
C LYS A 149 0.81 -8.92 12.84
N GLU A 150 0.25 -9.57 13.87
CA GLU A 150 -0.20 -10.96 13.77
C GLU A 150 -1.53 -11.08 13.01
N THR A 151 -2.40 -10.07 13.15
CA THR A 151 -3.79 -10.16 12.70
C THR A 151 -4.05 -9.52 11.34
N LEU A 152 -3.32 -8.45 10.99
CA LEU A 152 -3.56 -7.66 9.79
C LEU A 152 -2.67 -8.10 8.62
N LEU A 153 -1.39 -8.44 8.89
CA LEU A 153 -0.40 -8.75 7.85
C LEU A 153 -0.83 -9.87 6.89
N PRO A 154 -1.44 -11.00 7.33
CA PRO A 154 -1.89 -12.03 6.41
C PRO A 154 -2.88 -11.51 5.37
N SER A 155 -3.86 -10.73 5.82
CA SER A 155 -4.87 -10.13 4.93
C SER A 155 -4.29 -9.06 4.00
N LEU A 156 -3.41 -8.18 4.51
CA LEU A 156 -2.73 -7.17 3.71
C LEU A 156 -1.87 -7.80 2.60
N ASN A 157 -1.07 -8.81 2.94
CA ASN A 157 -0.18 -9.47 1.99
C ASN A 157 -0.98 -10.22 0.93
N LEU A 158 -2.02 -10.97 1.33
CA LEU A 158 -2.89 -11.68 0.41
C LEU A 158 -3.56 -10.74 -0.59
N LEU A 159 -4.14 -9.63 -0.12
CA LEU A 159 -4.77 -8.62 -0.98
C LEU A 159 -3.74 -7.95 -1.91
N THR A 160 -2.55 -7.66 -1.40
CA THR A 160 -1.46 -7.04 -2.17
C THR A 160 -1.01 -7.94 -3.32
N GLU A 161 -0.71 -9.21 -3.05
CA GLU A 161 -0.23 -10.13 -4.08
C GLU A 161 -1.33 -10.51 -5.06
N SER A 162 -2.56 -10.69 -4.58
CA SER A 162 -3.73 -10.89 -5.45
C SER A 162 -3.93 -9.71 -6.40
N ALA A 163 -3.76 -8.47 -5.91
CA ALA A 163 -3.83 -7.27 -6.73
C ALA A 163 -2.66 -7.13 -7.70
N ARG A 164 -1.49 -7.71 -7.41
CA ARG A 164 -0.35 -7.67 -8.34
C ARG A 164 -0.65 -8.53 -9.57
N ILE A 165 -1.27 -9.69 -9.39
CA ILE A 165 -1.50 -10.69 -10.43
C ILE A 165 -2.82 -10.44 -11.17
N HIS A 166 -3.92 -10.24 -10.44
CA HIS A 166 -5.26 -10.14 -11.01
C HIS A 166 -5.65 -8.68 -11.18
N ARG A 167 -5.83 -8.27 -12.45
CA ARG A 167 -6.16 -6.90 -12.83
C ARG A 167 -7.51 -6.47 -12.26
N GLU A 168 -8.48 -7.37 -12.28
CA GLU A 168 -9.86 -7.18 -11.83
C GLU A 168 -9.86 -6.90 -10.32
N THR A 169 -9.17 -7.74 -9.54
CA THR A 169 -8.93 -7.54 -8.10
C THR A 169 -8.30 -6.18 -7.83
N ARG A 170 -7.23 -5.83 -8.55
CA ARG A 170 -6.55 -4.54 -8.36
C ARG A 170 -7.47 -3.35 -8.60
N LYS A 171 -8.25 -3.37 -9.69
CA LYS A 171 -9.17 -2.29 -10.03
C LYS A 171 -10.32 -2.19 -9.02
N PHE A 172 -10.87 -3.33 -8.60
CA PHE A 172 -11.90 -3.40 -7.57
C PHE A 172 -11.39 -2.82 -6.25
N LEU A 173 -10.25 -3.31 -5.74
CA LEU A 173 -9.63 -2.81 -4.51
C LEU A 173 -9.26 -1.33 -4.63
N ARG A 174 -8.74 -0.89 -5.79
CA ARG A 174 -8.47 0.53 -6.05
C ARG A 174 -9.74 1.37 -5.95
N SER A 175 -10.86 0.90 -6.49
CA SER A 175 -12.13 1.64 -6.42
C SER A 175 -12.66 1.81 -4.98
N LYS A 176 -12.41 0.83 -4.11
CA LYS A 176 -12.83 0.82 -2.70
C LYS A 176 -11.86 1.58 -1.79
N VAL A 177 -10.55 1.32 -1.94
CA VAL A 177 -9.49 1.86 -1.06
C VAL A 177 -9.04 3.25 -1.50
N LEU A 178 -8.88 3.49 -2.80
CA LEU A 178 -8.33 4.72 -3.38
C LEU A 178 -9.31 5.34 -4.41
N PRO A 179 -10.56 5.66 -4.02
CA PRO A 179 -11.51 6.29 -4.92
C PRO A 179 -10.97 7.63 -5.46
N PRO A 180 -11.47 8.13 -6.60
CA PRO A 180 -11.05 9.42 -7.16
C PRO A 180 -11.06 10.53 -6.10
N LEU A 181 -9.95 11.29 -6.03
CA LEU A 181 -9.69 12.25 -4.95
C LEU A 181 -10.60 13.47 -5.05
N ARG A 182 -11.57 13.58 -4.15
CA ARG A 182 -12.38 14.81 -4.03
C ARG A 182 -11.91 15.71 -2.89
N ASP A 183 -11.46 15.10 -1.80
CA ASP A 183 -10.91 15.82 -0.65
C ASP A 183 -9.41 16.07 -0.82
N VAL A 184 -9.09 17.34 -1.05
CA VAL A 184 -7.72 17.87 -1.19
C VAL A 184 -7.33 18.81 -0.04
N LYS A 185 -8.20 18.98 0.96
CA LYS A 185 -8.00 19.92 2.08
C LYS A 185 -7.45 19.20 3.32
N ASN A 186 -7.93 17.99 3.58
CA ASN A 186 -7.47 17.21 4.72
C ASN A 186 -6.25 16.35 4.37
N ARG A 187 -5.35 16.19 5.33
CA ARG A 187 -4.17 15.34 5.14
C ARG A 187 -4.56 13.89 4.84
N PRO A 188 -3.82 13.18 3.99
CA PRO A 188 -4.12 11.79 3.63
C PRO A 188 -4.31 10.84 4.82
N GLU A 189 -3.58 11.02 5.93
CA GLU A 189 -3.68 10.22 7.16
C GLU A 189 -4.83 10.62 8.11
N VAL A 190 -5.52 11.73 7.85
CA VAL A 190 -6.59 12.27 8.69
C VAL A 190 -7.96 11.87 8.11
N GLY A 191 -8.80 11.28 8.97
CA GLY A 191 -10.13 10.79 8.61
C GLY A 191 -10.35 9.31 8.95
N ASN A 192 -11.55 8.83 8.61
CA ASN A 192 -12.01 7.47 8.92
C ASN A 192 -12.26 6.61 7.68
N THR A 193 -11.92 7.08 6.47
CA THR A 193 -11.98 6.22 5.28
C THR A 193 -10.88 5.16 5.33
N LEU A 194 -11.07 4.05 4.60
CA LEU A 194 -10.07 2.99 4.52
C LEU A 194 -8.70 3.52 4.04
N ARG A 195 -8.70 4.45 3.07
CA ARG A 195 -7.49 5.19 2.67
C ARG A 195 -6.78 5.80 3.87
N ASN A 196 -7.50 6.60 4.67
CA ASN A 196 -6.90 7.32 5.79
C ASN A 196 -6.32 6.37 6.83
N LYS A 197 -7.04 5.28 7.13
CA LYS A 197 -6.61 4.27 8.08
C LYS A 197 -5.31 3.58 7.61
N ILE A 198 -5.21 3.19 6.34
CA ILE A 198 -4.02 2.54 5.77
C ILE A 198 -2.85 3.52 5.64
N VAL A 199 -3.08 4.76 5.19
CA VAL A 199 -2.02 5.78 5.09
C VAL A 199 -1.40 6.06 6.48
N ARG A 200 -2.21 6.09 7.53
CA ARG A 200 -1.71 6.22 8.92
C ARG A 200 -0.80 5.06 9.35
N LEU A 201 -0.98 3.86 8.79
CA LEU A 201 -0.08 2.73 9.06
C LEU A 201 1.29 2.89 8.41
N MET A 202 1.43 3.70 7.35
CA MET A 202 2.72 3.91 6.66
C MET A 202 3.76 4.59 7.56
N THR A 203 3.32 5.23 8.64
CA THR A 203 4.17 5.85 9.67
C THR A 203 4.12 5.07 11.00
N HIS A 204 3.68 3.82 10.99
CA HIS A 204 3.65 2.98 12.18
C HIS A 204 5.07 2.61 12.66
N ILE A 205 5.22 2.30 13.96
CA ILE A 205 6.52 1.99 14.58
C ILE A 205 7.06 0.64 14.08
N ASP A 206 6.18 -0.36 13.96
CA ASP A 206 6.53 -1.68 13.41
C ASP A 206 6.81 -1.57 11.90
N THR A 207 8.02 -2.02 11.51
CA THR A 207 8.52 -1.95 10.14
C THR A 207 7.75 -2.85 9.18
N ASP A 208 7.28 -4.00 9.62
CA ASP A 208 6.57 -4.95 8.77
C ASP A 208 5.19 -4.40 8.44
N VAL A 209 4.49 -3.87 9.45
CA VAL A 209 3.16 -3.24 9.27
C VAL A 209 3.23 -2.05 8.31
N LYS A 210 4.18 -1.13 8.52
CA LYS A 210 4.27 0.07 7.67
C LYS A 210 4.69 -0.25 6.24
N ASN A 211 5.60 -1.20 6.06
CA ASN A 211 6.05 -1.63 4.74
C ASN A 211 4.91 -2.32 3.97
N CYS A 212 4.16 -3.22 4.61
CA CYS A 212 3.04 -3.91 3.95
C CYS A 212 1.88 -2.96 3.61
N ALA A 213 1.56 -2.01 4.50
CA ALA A 213 0.54 -1.00 4.22
C ALA A 213 0.93 -0.11 3.02
N ALA A 214 2.19 0.34 2.97
CA ALA A 214 2.72 1.13 1.88
C ALA A 214 2.75 0.33 0.56
N GLU A 215 3.12 -0.96 0.62
CA GLU A 215 3.17 -1.87 -0.52
C GLU A 215 1.81 -2.04 -1.17
N LEU A 216 0.76 -2.32 -0.38
CA LEU A 216 -0.61 -2.45 -0.89
C LEU A 216 -1.01 -1.20 -1.68
N LEU A 217 -0.84 -0.01 -1.09
CA LEU A 217 -1.18 1.25 -1.74
C LEU A 217 -0.35 1.51 -3.00
N PHE A 218 0.93 1.11 -3.01
CA PHE A 218 1.80 1.24 -4.17
C PHE A 218 1.35 0.34 -5.33
N VAL A 219 1.00 -0.93 -5.06
CA VAL A 219 0.43 -1.86 -6.04
C VAL A 219 -0.91 -1.34 -6.58
N LEU A 220 -1.80 -0.85 -5.72
CA LEU A 220 -3.06 -0.22 -6.14
C LEU A 220 -2.85 1.08 -6.95
N CYS A 221 -1.68 1.70 -6.85
CA CYS A 221 -1.27 2.82 -7.69
C CYS A 221 -0.57 2.40 -8.99
N LYS A 222 -0.62 1.10 -9.35
CA LYS A 222 0.11 0.52 -10.48
C LYS A 222 1.62 0.76 -10.39
N GLU A 223 2.15 0.78 -9.15
CA GLU A 223 3.56 1.00 -8.86
C GLU A 223 4.11 2.32 -9.45
N SER A 224 3.22 3.32 -9.58
CA SER A 224 3.54 4.64 -10.12
C SER A 224 3.81 5.61 -8.98
N VAL A 225 5.05 6.11 -8.88
CA VAL A 225 5.47 7.09 -7.87
C VAL A 225 4.58 8.35 -7.85
N PRO A 226 4.28 9.01 -8.99
CA PRO A 226 3.41 10.18 -9.01
C PRO A 226 2.00 9.88 -8.49
N ARG A 227 1.41 8.75 -8.92
CA ARG A 227 0.07 8.35 -8.47
C ARG A 227 0.09 8.02 -6.99
N PHE A 228 1.12 7.35 -6.51
CA PHE A 228 1.28 7.01 -5.10
C PHE A 228 1.35 8.26 -4.23
N ILE A 229 2.23 9.22 -4.56
CA ILE A 229 2.37 10.50 -3.85
C ILE A 229 1.04 11.26 -3.84
N LYS A 230 0.31 11.29 -4.96
CA LYS A 230 -1.00 11.94 -5.04
C LYS A 230 -1.99 11.45 -3.97
N TYR A 231 -1.99 10.15 -3.66
CA TYR A 231 -2.95 9.57 -2.70
C TYR A 231 -2.46 9.52 -1.26
N THR A 232 -1.14 9.50 -1.05
CA THR A 232 -0.56 9.29 0.28
C THR A 232 0.16 10.52 0.84
N GLY A 233 0.54 11.49 0.00
CA GLY A 233 1.45 12.57 0.35
C GLY A 233 2.90 12.08 0.44
N TYR A 234 3.85 12.88 -0.06
CA TYR A 234 5.25 12.47 -0.12
C TYR A 234 5.84 12.17 1.27
N GLY A 235 5.42 12.89 2.31
CA GLY A 235 5.87 12.64 3.69
C GLY A 235 5.60 11.21 4.16
N ASN A 236 4.40 10.69 3.90
CA ASN A 236 4.04 9.31 4.22
C ASN A 236 4.74 8.31 3.27
N ALA A 237 4.82 8.65 1.98
CA ALA A 237 5.42 7.80 0.94
C ALA A 237 6.94 7.64 1.05
N ALA A 238 7.64 8.63 1.62
CA ALA A 238 9.10 8.72 1.58
C ALA A 238 9.81 7.48 2.11
N GLY A 239 9.26 6.83 3.15
CA GLY A 239 9.84 5.61 3.72
C GLY A 239 9.91 4.46 2.71
N LEU A 240 8.81 4.20 1.98
CA LEU A 240 8.77 3.17 0.95
C LEU A 240 9.65 3.56 -0.26
N LEU A 241 9.54 4.82 -0.70
CA LEU A 241 10.32 5.31 -1.84
C LEU A 241 11.82 5.25 -1.58
N ALA A 242 12.28 5.55 -0.35
CA ALA A 242 13.66 5.40 0.06
C ALA A 242 14.11 3.94 0.04
N ALA A 243 13.31 3.03 0.60
CA ALA A 243 13.62 1.60 0.65
C ALA A 243 13.74 0.99 -0.76
N ARG A 244 13.00 1.52 -1.74
CA ARG A 244 13.02 1.08 -3.15
C ARG A 244 13.99 1.86 -4.04
N GLY A 245 14.67 2.89 -3.54
CA GLY A 245 15.53 3.76 -4.38
C GLY A 245 14.73 4.57 -5.41
N LEU A 246 13.48 4.92 -5.11
CA LEU A 246 12.56 5.64 -6.01
C LEU A 246 12.42 7.14 -5.65
N LEU A 247 13.27 7.67 -4.78
CA LEU A 247 13.22 9.07 -4.33
C LEU A 247 13.47 10.07 -5.46
N THR A 248 14.20 9.68 -6.51
CA THR A 248 14.49 10.50 -7.69
C THR A 248 13.35 10.51 -8.72
N GLY A 249 12.24 9.83 -8.45
CA GLY A 249 11.13 9.71 -9.42
C GLY A 249 11.46 8.80 -10.61
N GLY A 250 12.44 7.90 -10.45
CA GLY A 250 12.78 6.90 -11.46
C GLY A 250 11.54 6.15 -11.96
N ARG A 251 11.38 6.09 -13.29
CA ARG A 251 10.37 5.24 -13.93
C ARG A 251 10.86 3.80 -13.86
N ASP A 252 10.41 3.05 -12.86
CA ASP A 252 10.32 1.60 -13.08
C ASP A 252 9.18 1.39 -14.09
N SER A 253 9.52 0.78 -15.23
CA SER A 253 8.55 0.36 -16.24
C SER A 253 7.76 -0.83 -15.68
N GLY A 254 6.80 -0.54 -14.80
CA GLY A 254 5.89 -1.55 -14.28
C GLY A 254 5.10 -2.24 -15.39
N ILE A 255 4.61 -3.46 -15.13
CA ILE A 255 3.89 -4.32 -16.09
C ILE A 255 2.45 -3.80 -16.36
N TYR A 256 2.15 -2.55 -16.00
CA TYR A 256 0.79 -2.02 -15.93
C TYR A 256 0.46 -1.05 -17.06
N SER A 257 -0.77 -1.10 -17.59
CA SER A 257 -1.24 -0.14 -18.60
C SER A 257 -1.53 1.25 -18.03
N GLU A 258 -1.31 2.30 -18.83
CA GLU A 258 -1.42 3.71 -18.40
C GLU A 258 -2.88 4.25 -18.36
N ASP A 259 -3.85 3.50 -18.88
CA ASP A 259 -5.17 3.98 -19.35
C ASP A 259 -6.21 4.47 -18.31
N GLU A 260 -5.81 4.82 -17.08
CA GLU A 260 -6.77 5.33 -16.08
C GLU A 260 -6.43 6.74 -15.60
N GLU A 261 -7.14 7.71 -16.17
CA GLU A 261 -7.23 9.07 -15.64
C GLU A 261 -8.05 9.03 -14.35
N SER A 262 -7.40 9.36 -13.24
CA SER A 262 -7.99 9.36 -11.89
C SER A 262 -8.03 10.76 -11.29
N GLU A 263 -7.82 11.77 -12.11
CA GLU A 263 -7.87 13.17 -11.73
C GLU A 263 -9.32 13.62 -11.84
N THR A 264 -9.92 13.95 -10.70
CA THR A 264 -11.21 14.63 -10.64
C THR A 264 -11.03 16.10 -11.01
N GLU A 265 -12.12 16.77 -11.37
CA GLU A 265 -12.09 18.21 -11.64
C GLU A 265 -11.60 18.99 -10.40
N GLU A 266 -12.03 18.60 -9.20
CA GLU A 266 -11.59 19.24 -7.94
C GLU A 266 -10.06 19.12 -7.75
N TYR A 267 -9.48 17.97 -8.09
CA TYR A 267 -8.04 17.76 -8.01
C TYR A 267 -7.30 18.56 -9.10
N LYS A 268 -7.83 18.64 -10.32
CA LYS A 268 -7.21 19.40 -11.43
C LYS A 268 -7.10 20.89 -11.10
N GLU A 269 -8.16 21.47 -10.54
CA GLU A 269 -8.18 22.88 -10.10
C GLU A 269 -7.20 23.13 -8.94
N ALA A 270 -7.13 22.20 -7.98
CA ALA A 270 -6.29 22.32 -6.81
C ALA A 270 -4.81 21.99 -7.06
N LYS A 271 -4.47 21.26 -8.12
CA LYS A 271 -3.14 20.67 -8.37
C LYS A 271 -1.98 21.65 -8.24
N ALA A 272 -2.17 22.91 -8.66
CA ALA A 272 -1.15 23.95 -8.56
C ALA A 272 -0.83 24.39 -7.13
N HIS A 273 -1.78 24.22 -6.20
CA HIS A 273 -1.69 24.69 -4.82
C HIS A 273 -1.47 23.55 -3.82
N ILE A 274 -1.40 22.29 -4.28
CA ILE A 274 -1.15 21.13 -3.42
C ILE A 274 0.34 21.07 -3.08
N ASN A 275 0.66 21.12 -1.78
CA ASN A 275 2.01 20.85 -1.31
C ASN A 275 2.32 19.34 -1.47
N PRO A 276 3.35 18.95 -2.25
CA PRO A 276 3.66 17.54 -2.49
C PRO A 276 4.00 16.75 -1.23
N ILE A 277 4.57 17.41 -0.21
CA ILE A 277 4.98 16.80 1.06
C ILE A 277 3.76 16.36 1.86
N THR A 278 2.81 17.27 2.02
CA THR A 278 1.64 17.06 2.88
C THR A 278 0.44 16.49 2.11
N GLY A 279 0.43 16.58 0.78
CA GLY A 279 -0.67 16.13 -0.06
C GLY A 279 -1.94 16.97 0.06
N VAL A 280 -1.84 18.18 0.62
CA VAL A 280 -2.98 19.09 0.82
C VAL A 280 -2.76 20.43 0.15
N VAL A 281 -3.85 21.08 -0.24
CA VAL A 281 -3.85 22.50 -0.57
C VAL A 281 -3.49 23.28 0.68
N GLN A 282 -2.41 24.06 0.62
CA GLN A 282 -2.06 24.99 1.70
C GLN A 282 -2.68 26.35 1.39
N ASP A 283 -3.29 26.95 2.41
CA ASP A 283 -3.63 28.36 2.34
C ASP A 283 -2.33 29.17 2.19
N GLU A 284 -2.37 30.23 1.39
CA GLU A 284 -1.23 31.15 1.25
C GLU A 284 -0.86 31.68 2.64
N GLN A 285 0.32 31.30 3.13
CA GLN A 285 0.85 31.87 4.36
C GLN A 285 1.32 33.30 4.06
N PRO A 286 1.09 34.26 4.97
CA PRO A 286 1.66 35.58 4.83
C PRO A 286 3.19 35.46 4.74
N ASP A 287 3.81 36.31 3.92
CA ASP A 287 5.26 36.29 3.77
C ASP A 287 5.88 36.61 5.14
N PRO A 288 6.70 35.71 5.72
CA PRO A 288 7.34 35.96 7.01
C PRO A 288 8.24 37.21 7.00
N MET A 289 8.65 37.69 5.82
CA MET A 289 9.44 38.90 5.62
C MET A 289 8.60 40.15 5.36
N GLU A 290 7.27 40.03 5.36
CA GLU A 290 6.34 41.14 5.16
C GLU A 290 6.44 42.13 6.34
N GLY A 291 6.69 43.40 6.05
CA GLY A 291 6.86 44.45 7.06
C GLY A 291 8.28 44.60 7.63
N MET A 292 9.25 43.78 7.20
CA MET A 292 10.67 43.96 7.54
C MET A 292 11.38 44.94 6.59
N THR A 293 12.30 45.76 7.12
CA THR A 293 13.19 46.59 6.29
C THR A 293 14.28 45.74 5.64
N GLU A 294 14.88 46.22 4.55
CA GLU A 294 15.91 45.45 3.84
C GLU A 294 17.11 45.07 4.73
N GLU A 295 17.53 45.99 5.60
CA GLU A 295 18.58 45.73 6.59
C GLU A 295 18.20 44.64 7.60
N GLN A 296 16.93 44.56 8.00
CA GLN A 296 16.44 43.48 8.88
C GLN A 296 16.43 42.14 8.15
N LYS A 297 16.06 42.13 6.86
CA LYS A 297 16.09 40.92 6.04
C LYS A 297 17.52 40.40 5.87
N GLU A 298 18.49 41.28 5.61
CA GLU A 298 19.90 40.94 5.53
C GLU A 298 20.43 40.38 6.86
N HIS A 299 20.03 40.99 7.98
CA HIS A 299 20.42 40.51 9.31
C HIS A 299 19.89 39.10 9.61
N GLU A 300 18.63 38.84 9.25
CA GLU A 300 18.03 37.51 9.42
C GLU A 300 18.66 36.46 8.49
N ALA A 301 18.98 36.84 7.24
CA ALA A 301 19.72 35.98 6.32
C ALA A 301 21.12 35.62 6.86
N MET A 302 21.87 36.61 7.37
CA MET A 302 23.17 36.40 8.00
C MET A 302 23.08 35.49 9.23
N LYS A 303 22.02 35.62 10.03
CA LYS A 303 21.75 34.74 11.17
C LYS A 303 21.51 33.30 10.70
N LEU A 304 20.77 33.11 9.62
CA LEU A 304 20.46 31.79 9.06
C LEU A 304 21.71 31.11 8.48
N ILE A 305 22.57 31.87 7.79
CA ILE A 305 23.89 31.41 7.31
C ILE A 305 24.78 30.98 8.48
N ASN A 306 24.88 31.80 9.52
CA ASN A 306 25.66 31.47 10.71
C ASN A 306 25.13 30.21 11.42
N MET A 307 23.82 30.00 11.45
CA MET A 307 23.22 28.77 11.95
C MET A 307 23.59 27.56 11.09
N PHE A 308 23.53 27.68 9.76
CA PHE A 308 23.87 26.60 8.84
C PHE A 308 25.36 26.22 8.92
N ASP A 309 26.24 27.21 8.94
CA ASP A 309 27.69 27.03 9.11
C ASP A 309 28.01 26.35 10.46
N LYS A 310 27.36 26.80 11.55
CA LYS A 310 27.52 26.15 12.86
C LYS A 310 27.10 24.68 12.83
N LEU A 311 25.93 24.38 12.26
CA LEU A 311 25.43 23.00 12.15
C LEU A 311 26.36 22.13 11.30
N SER A 312 26.86 22.66 10.18
CA SER A 312 27.80 21.98 9.30
C SER A 312 29.14 21.70 9.98
N ARG A 313 29.72 22.68 10.69
CA ARG A 313 30.99 22.51 11.45
C ARG A 313 30.87 21.50 12.58
N THR A 314 29.71 21.40 13.21
CA THR A 314 29.43 20.39 14.24
C THR A 314 29.09 19.00 13.68
N ASN A 315 29.12 18.81 12.36
CA ASN A 315 28.71 17.58 11.66
C ASN A 315 27.27 17.13 12.02
N VAL A 316 26.39 18.07 12.37
CA VAL A 316 24.96 17.80 12.63
C VAL A 316 24.19 17.65 11.32
N ILE A 317 24.61 18.39 10.29
CA ILE A 317 24.04 18.30 8.93
C ILE A 317 25.14 17.95 7.93
N GLN A 318 24.82 17.06 6.99
CA GLN A 318 25.72 16.63 5.93
C GLN A 318 25.02 16.75 4.57
N PRO A 319 25.58 17.50 3.60
CA PRO A 319 25.02 17.59 2.27
C PRO A 319 25.06 16.24 1.53
N MET A 320 23.91 15.81 1.02
CA MET A 320 23.75 14.55 0.28
C MET A 320 23.23 14.83 -1.12
N HIS A 321 23.62 14.01 -2.10
CA HIS A 321 23.01 13.97 -3.43
C HIS A 321 22.39 12.60 -3.68
N PHE A 322 21.41 12.56 -4.59
CA PHE A 322 20.87 11.30 -5.09
C PHE A 322 21.69 10.84 -6.29
N CYS A 323 22.16 9.59 -6.25
CA CYS A 323 22.75 8.93 -7.40
C CYS A 323 21.65 8.48 -8.37
N THR A 324 22.05 8.10 -9.60
CA THR A 324 21.15 7.53 -10.61
C THR A 324 20.49 6.22 -10.15
N ASP A 325 21.08 5.55 -9.16
CA ASP A 325 20.54 4.37 -8.47
C ASP A 325 19.50 4.71 -7.38
N GLY A 326 19.15 5.99 -7.21
CA GLY A 326 18.19 6.49 -6.23
C GLY A 326 18.66 6.46 -4.78
N LYS A 327 19.93 6.10 -4.52
CA LYS A 327 20.52 6.10 -3.17
C LYS A 327 21.13 7.47 -2.85
N MET A 328 21.05 7.84 -1.57
CA MET A 328 21.69 9.05 -1.05
C MET A 328 23.18 8.80 -0.80
N ARG A 329 24.04 9.66 -1.33
CA ARG A 329 25.49 9.67 -1.06
C ARG A 329 25.97 11.06 -0.70
N GLU A 330 27.05 11.15 0.05
CA GLU A 330 27.67 12.42 0.42
C GLU A 330 28.08 13.22 -0.81
N MET A 331 27.79 14.53 -0.82
CA MET A 331 28.38 15.43 -1.80
C MET A 331 29.83 15.73 -1.39
N SER A 332 30.80 15.21 -2.16
CA SER A 332 32.19 15.60 -1.98
C SER A 332 32.38 17.07 -2.40
N LYS A 333 33.20 17.82 -1.66
CA LYS A 333 33.49 19.23 -1.96
C LYS A 333 34.28 19.44 -3.28
N ASN A 334 34.64 18.37 -3.99
CA ASN A 334 35.61 18.39 -5.11
C ASN A 334 35.11 17.75 -6.42
N ASN A 335 33.80 17.77 -6.73
CA ASN A 335 33.32 17.34 -8.06
C ASN A 335 33.01 18.55 -8.97
N PRO A 336 33.74 18.76 -10.08
CA PRO A 336 33.52 19.89 -11.00
C PRO A 336 32.34 19.74 -11.98
N ASP A 337 31.61 18.62 -11.97
CA ASP A 337 30.65 18.28 -13.04
C ASP A 337 29.20 18.78 -12.85
N THR A 338 28.96 19.73 -11.94
CA THR A 338 27.66 20.45 -11.84
C THR A 338 27.84 21.93 -12.16
N SER A 339 28.40 22.22 -13.33
CA SER A 339 28.50 23.56 -13.90
C SER A 339 27.51 23.76 -15.06
N SER A 340 26.21 23.56 -14.81
CA SER A 340 25.21 23.88 -15.83
C SER A 340 23.89 24.48 -15.36
N HIS A 341 23.70 24.89 -14.09
CA HIS A 341 22.52 25.70 -13.75
C HIS A 341 22.58 26.70 -12.58
N ASN A 342 23.73 26.94 -11.93
CA ASN A 342 23.83 27.96 -10.87
C ASN A 342 24.80 29.08 -11.23
N SER A 343 24.42 29.92 -12.19
CA SER A 343 25.05 31.22 -12.43
C SER A 343 24.31 32.29 -11.62
N LEU A 344 24.57 32.37 -10.31
CA LEU A 344 24.14 33.52 -9.48
C LEU A 344 25.06 33.80 -8.27
N PHE A 345 26.21 33.13 -8.14
CA PHE A 345 27.18 33.43 -7.08
C PHE A 345 28.60 33.53 -7.66
N GLN A 346 28.94 34.71 -8.15
CA GLN A 346 30.33 35.16 -8.17
C GLN A 346 30.46 36.24 -7.09
N SER A 347 31.11 35.88 -5.98
CA SER A 347 31.59 36.83 -5.00
C SER A 347 32.83 37.52 -5.57
N GLU A 348 32.72 38.80 -5.91
CA GLU A 348 33.89 39.67 -6.07
C GLU A 348 34.47 39.96 -4.68
N GLU A 349 35.71 39.50 -4.43
CA GLU A 349 36.49 39.95 -3.28
C GLU A 349 36.93 41.41 -3.51
N PRO A 350 36.87 42.29 -2.49
CA PRO A 350 37.41 43.64 -2.62
C PRO A 350 38.94 43.59 -2.57
N ALA A 351 39.58 44.30 -3.49
CA ALA A 351 41.03 44.48 -3.54
C ALA A 351 41.53 45.28 -2.32
N ASP A 352 42.56 44.74 -1.67
CA ASP A 352 43.24 45.34 -0.51
C ASP A 352 44.12 46.52 -0.97
N PRO A 353 43.90 47.77 -0.49
CA PRO A 353 44.71 48.92 -0.86
C PRO A 353 45.69 49.21 0.26
N ASP A 354 46.76 48.44 0.40
CA ASP A 354 47.95 48.85 1.16
C ASP A 354 49.14 47.94 0.83
N SER A 355 49.78 48.19 -0.31
CA SER A 355 51.17 47.82 -0.53
C SER A 355 51.83 48.80 -1.50
N GLU A 356 52.07 50.03 -1.03
CA GLU A 356 53.09 50.91 -1.60
C GLU A 356 54.27 51.05 -0.63
N GLU A 357 55.45 50.82 -1.20
CA GLU A 357 56.78 51.36 -0.86
C GLU A 357 57.40 51.10 0.53
N GLU A 358 58.53 50.39 0.57
CA GLU A 358 59.85 51.02 0.57
C GLU A 358 60.98 49.98 0.38
N THR A 359 61.80 50.23 -0.65
CA THR A 359 63.22 49.87 -0.92
C THR A 359 63.84 48.57 -0.41
#